data_AF-A0A3M1HNI7-F1
#
_entry.id   AF-A0A3M1HNI7-F1
#
_cell.length_a   1.000
_cell.length_b   1.000
_cell.length_c   1.000
_cell.angle_alpha   90.00
_cell.angle_beta   90.00
_cell.angle_gamma   90.00
#
_symmetry.space_group_name_H-M   'P 1'
#
loop_
_entity.id
_entity.type
_entity.pdbx_description
1 polymer ?
#
loop_
_entity_poly.entity_id
_entity_poly.type
_entity_poly.pdbx_seq_one_letter_code
_entity_poly.pdbx_strand_id
1 'polypeptide(L)'
;MPAANHRRFRRAFGRGEVPRGNMGKSARLGGATCPILRRHRLEQIGRGAGRNWVPAHPSCYTFPATLFRFTALRGNPMLRHSFIALSHSGAMQRFVTGFPPARRMARRFVAGEERDEALSVIRALNQAGLLATVDFLGEHVTEREAARANAGEYLTLLDELARHDLQAGISLKLSAMGLHVDTAFCLENMREIVARARERRRFVRIDMEESALVDTTLDLYRQLRREFDNVGTVLQAYLFRTRNDLAALIEEGIADIRLVKGAYDEPASIAWQERRKIQEELADLCRMMLSADARARHARLALGSHDDVVYNAVIAHALREGLAPDSWELQFLYGIRRNEQRRLVAAGQRMRIYVPYGHSWYPYFMRRLAERPANLLFFLRALVGD
;
A
#
# COMPACT_ATOMS: atom_id res chain seq x y z
N MET A 1 -33.95 24.26 26.73
CA MET A 1 -35.06 24.81 25.92
C MET A 1 -35.56 26.10 26.56
N PRO A 2 -36.09 27.07 25.80
CA PRO A 2 -35.85 27.44 24.39
C PRO A 2 -34.91 28.69 24.37
N ALA A 3 -34.74 29.57 23.36
CA ALA A 3 -35.08 29.68 21.93
C ALA A 3 -33.82 30.28 21.21
N ALA A 4 -33.51 30.09 19.93
CA ALA A 4 -34.04 30.77 18.72
C ALA A 4 -34.33 32.30 18.88
N ASN A 5 -34.00 33.20 17.93
CA ASN A 5 -33.93 33.00 16.48
C ASN A 5 -33.13 34.11 15.73
N HIS A 6 -32.68 33.85 14.49
CA HIS A 6 -31.90 34.76 13.65
C HIS A 6 -32.72 35.93 13.04
N ARG A 7 -32.07 37.09 12.82
CA ARG A 7 -32.46 38.14 11.86
C ARG A 7 -31.43 38.16 10.72
N ARG A 8 -31.79 37.80 9.48
CA ARG A 8 -32.33 38.64 8.37
C ARG A 8 -31.33 39.62 7.73
N PHE A 9 -30.85 39.28 6.53
CA PHE A 9 -30.73 40.09 5.29
C PHE A 9 -30.56 39.05 4.15
N ARG A 10 -31.41 38.85 3.12
CA ARG A 10 -31.94 39.72 2.03
C ARG A 10 -30.82 40.49 1.29
N ARG A 11 -30.76 40.56 -0.05
CA ARG A 11 -31.39 39.83 -1.19
C ARG A 11 -30.83 40.46 -2.49
N ALA A 12 -30.33 39.73 -3.50
CA ALA A 12 -30.18 40.26 -4.87
C ALA A 12 -29.88 39.16 -5.92
N PHE A 13 -30.73 39.13 -6.97
CA PHE A 13 -30.57 38.69 -8.38
C PHE A 13 -29.53 37.61 -8.81
N GLY A 14 -29.83 36.75 -9.80
CA GLY A 14 -31.01 36.70 -10.69
C GLY A 14 -31.17 35.35 -11.40
N ARG A 15 -32.34 35.15 -12.05
CA ARG A 15 -32.68 33.95 -12.84
C ARG A 15 -32.65 34.28 -14.34
N GLY A 16 -32.27 33.30 -15.15
CA GLY A 16 -32.58 33.15 -16.58
C GLY A 16 -32.41 31.67 -16.91
N GLU A 17 -33.49 30.89 -17.05
CA GLU A 17 -34.34 30.72 -18.25
C GLU A 17 -33.71 29.86 -19.35
N VAL A 18 -34.49 28.86 -19.79
CA VAL A 18 -34.09 27.76 -20.67
C VAL A 18 -34.88 27.88 -21.99
N PRO A 19 -34.23 27.94 -23.16
CA PRO A 19 -34.93 27.85 -24.43
C PRO A 19 -35.29 26.41 -24.80
N ARG A 20 -36.50 26.20 -25.33
CA ARG A 20 -36.91 25.00 -26.07
C ARG A 20 -37.07 25.33 -27.56
N GLY A 21 -36.78 24.36 -28.43
CA GLY A 21 -37.03 24.41 -29.89
C GLY A 21 -35.77 24.08 -30.70
N ASN A 22 -35.84 23.43 -31.86
CA ASN A 22 -36.98 22.82 -32.57
C ASN A 22 -36.48 21.63 -33.43
N MET A 23 -37.39 20.84 -33.99
CA MET A 23 -37.07 19.63 -34.77
C MET A 23 -36.44 19.89 -36.15
N GLY A 24 -35.59 18.95 -36.58
CA GLY A 24 -35.59 18.46 -37.96
C GLY A 24 -34.31 18.58 -38.78
N LYS A 25 -33.59 17.45 -38.96
CA LYS A 25 -33.46 16.75 -40.26
C LYS A 25 -32.66 15.45 -40.12
N SER A 26 -32.88 14.54 -41.07
CA SER A 26 -32.43 13.15 -41.06
C SER A 26 -31.10 12.92 -41.75
N ALA A 27 -30.30 11.98 -41.24
CA ALA A 27 -29.46 11.09 -42.05
C ALA A 27 -29.41 9.70 -41.40
N ARG A 28 -29.67 8.64 -42.18
CA ARG A 28 -29.48 7.24 -41.78
C ARG A 28 -28.11 6.76 -42.23
N LEU A 29 -27.52 5.76 -41.56
CA LEU A 29 -27.05 4.49 -42.16
C LEU A 29 -26.39 3.59 -41.10
N GLY A 30 -26.77 2.29 -41.08
CA GLY A 30 -26.05 1.16 -40.47
C GLY A 30 -25.82 1.14 -38.94
N GLY A 31 -26.20 0.14 -38.15
CA GLY A 31 -26.96 -1.09 -38.44
C GLY A 31 -26.39 -2.31 -37.71
N ALA A 32 -26.86 -2.60 -36.49
CA ALA A 32 -26.79 -3.91 -35.82
C ALA A 32 -27.59 -3.89 -34.50
N THR A 33 -28.85 -4.30 -34.51
CA THR A 33 -29.67 -4.48 -33.30
C THR A 33 -29.80 -5.96 -32.96
N CYS A 34 -29.33 -6.36 -31.77
CA CYS A 34 -29.58 -7.69 -31.21
C CYS A 34 -30.80 -7.62 -30.26
N PRO A 35 -31.89 -8.38 -30.50
CA PRO A 35 -33.08 -8.33 -29.66
C PRO A 35 -33.08 -9.43 -28.60
N ILE A 36 -33.39 -9.06 -27.35
CA ILE A 36 -34.33 -9.78 -26.47
C ILE A 36 -34.77 -8.80 -25.37
N LEU A 37 -36.07 -8.53 -25.35
CA LEU A 37 -36.80 -7.81 -24.29
C LEU A 37 -37.08 -8.81 -23.14
N ARG A 38 -37.47 -8.44 -21.90
CA ARG A 38 -38.34 -7.32 -21.51
C ARG A 38 -38.26 -7.14 -19.97
N ARG A 39 -38.40 -5.91 -19.47
CA ARG A 39 -38.82 -5.69 -18.08
C ARG A 39 -40.32 -5.97 -17.97
N HIS A 40 -40.76 -6.64 -16.90
CA HIS A 40 -42.15 -6.60 -16.45
C HIS A 40 -42.24 -6.01 -15.04
N ARG A 41 -43.27 -5.16 -14.82
CA ARG A 41 -43.69 -4.59 -13.54
C ARG A 41 -45.21 -4.80 -13.44
N LEU A 42 -45.64 -5.59 -12.47
CA LEU A 42 -46.96 -5.67 -11.84
C LEU A 42 -46.66 -6.16 -10.41
N GLU A 43 -46.82 -5.35 -9.36
CA GLU A 43 -48.05 -5.07 -8.60
C GLU A 43 -48.35 -6.10 -7.48
N GLN A 44 -49.03 -5.63 -6.44
CA GLN A 44 -49.05 -6.24 -5.09
C GLN A 44 -50.09 -7.34 -4.91
N ILE A 45 -49.77 -8.29 -4.03
CA ILE A 45 -50.57 -9.14 -3.10
C ILE A 45 -49.54 -10.17 -2.57
N GLY A 46 -49.43 -10.63 -1.33
CA GLY A 46 -50.21 -10.56 -0.10
C GLY A 46 -49.71 -11.70 0.82
N ARG A 47 -49.67 -11.45 2.14
CA ARG A 47 -49.24 -12.32 3.27
C ARG A 47 -49.22 -13.85 3.05
N GLY A 48 -48.17 -14.54 3.54
CA GLY A 48 -48.18 -16.00 3.76
C GLY A 48 -46.88 -16.54 4.36
N ALA A 49 -46.97 -17.41 5.38
CA ALA A 49 -45.81 -17.88 6.16
C ALA A 49 -45.18 -19.18 5.63
N GLY A 50 -43.86 -19.31 5.84
CA GLY A 50 -43.11 -20.52 6.19
C GLY A 50 -43.31 -21.82 5.39
N ARG A 51 -42.24 -22.27 4.70
CA ARG A 51 -41.89 -23.69 4.50
C ARG A 51 -40.40 -23.85 4.16
N ASN A 52 -39.80 -24.90 4.72
CA ASN A 52 -38.37 -25.24 4.58
C ASN A 52 -37.99 -25.58 3.13
N TRP A 53 -36.76 -25.22 2.70
CA TRP A 53 -36.16 -25.69 1.44
C TRP A 53 -34.63 -25.84 1.54
N VAL A 54 -34.18 -27.09 1.69
CA VAL A 54 -32.81 -27.62 1.49
C VAL A 54 -32.99 -29.14 1.23
N PRO A 55 -32.20 -29.85 0.39
CA PRO A 55 -31.13 -29.42 -0.54
C PRO A 55 -31.35 -29.82 -2.02
N ALA A 56 -30.52 -29.28 -2.91
CA ALA A 56 -30.08 -29.95 -4.15
C ALA A 56 -28.59 -29.63 -4.41
N HIS A 57 -27.85 -30.57 -4.99
CA HIS A 57 -26.38 -30.59 -5.01
C HIS A 57 -25.71 -29.61 -6.01
N PRO A 58 -24.40 -29.31 -5.84
CA PRO A 58 -23.70 -28.30 -6.63
C PRO A 58 -23.05 -28.88 -7.90
N SER A 59 -23.16 -28.15 -9.02
CA SER A 59 -22.31 -28.32 -10.19
C SER A 59 -22.14 -26.99 -10.94
N CYS A 60 -21.14 -26.91 -11.83
CA CYS A 60 -20.85 -25.78 -12.72
C CYS A 60 -20.20 -24.51 -12.13
N TYR A 61 -19.08 -24.69 -11.41
CA TYR A 61 -17.91 -23.79 -11.54
C TYR A 61 -16.64 -24.59 -11.83
N THR A 62 -16.61 -25.24 -12.99
CA THR A 62 -15.40 -25.85 -13.55
C THR A 62 -14.49 -24.76 -14.12
N PHE A 63 -13.56 -24.27 -13.29
CA PHE A 63 -12.38 -23.55 -13.80
C PHE A 63 -11.57 -24.50 -14.70
N PRO A 64 -11.24 -24.11 -15.95
CA PRO A 64 -10.36 -24.91 -16.78
C PRO A 64 -8.94 -24.88 -16.22
N ALA A 65 -8.52 -25.99 -15.62
CA ALA A 65 -7.16 -26.22 -15.14
C ALA A 65 -6.20 -26.48 -16.33
N THR A 66 -5.98 -25.48 -17.16
CA THR A 66 -5.04 -25.57 -18.29
C THR A 66 -3.61 -25.35 -17.80
N LEU A 67 -2.71 -26.26 -18.18
CA LEU A 67 -1.34 -26.32 -17.67
C LEU A 67 -0.56 -25.01 -17.88
N PHE A 68 -0.18 -24.36 -16.77
CA PHE A 68 1.05 -23.59 -16.70
C PHE A 68 2.05 -24.33 -15.80
N ARG A 69 2.94 -25.12 -16.41
CA ARG A 69 4.18 -25.57 -15.76
C ARG A 69 5.11 -24.36 -15.59
N PHE A 70 4.85 -23.54 -14.58
CA PHE A 70 5.89 -22.66 -14.06
C PHE A 70 6.92 -23.53 -13.35
N THR A 71 8.07 -23.73 -13.99
CA THR A 71 9.28 -24.16 -13.30
C THR A 71 9.59 -23.13 -12.23
N ALA A 72 9.30 -23.47 -10.98
CA ALA A 72 9.67 -22.67 -9.83
C ALA A 72 11.20 -22.68 -9.72
N LEU A 73 11.85 -21.69 -10.35
CA LEU A 73 13.25 -21.36 -10.10
C LEU A 73 13.39 -21.03 -8.61
N ARG A 74 13.78 -22.04 -7.82
CA ARG A 74 14.13 -21.90 -6.41
C ARG A 74 15.20 -20.81 -6.33
N GLY A 75 14.88 -19.68 -5.69
CA GLY A 75 15.87 -18.66 -5.43
C GLY A 75 16.96 -19.27 -4.55
N ASN A 76 18.20 -19.29 -5.05
CA ASN A 76 19.31 -19.88 -4.32
C ASN A 76 19.60 -18.99 -3.09
N PRO A 77 19.49 -19.50 -1.84
CA PRO A 77 19.66 -18.70 -0.64
C PRO A 77 21.05 -18.06 -0.57
N MET A 78 22.10 -18.71 -1.12
CA MET A 78 23.44 -18.15 -1.17
C MET A 78 23.49 -16.85 -2.00
N LEU A 79 22.76 -16.77 -3.11
CA LEU A 79 22.68 -15.54 -3.90
C LEU A 79 22.02 -14.41 -3.10
N ARG A 80 20.91 -14.68 -2.39
CA ARG A 80 20.26 -13.66 -1.55
C ARG A 80 21.24 -13.10 -0.52
N HIS A 81 22.00 -13.95 0.16
CA HIS A 81 22.91 -13.52 1.22
C HIS A 81 24.10 -12.72 0.64
N SER A 82 24.67 -13.15 -0.49
CA SER A 82 25.70 -12.38 -1.20
C SER A 82 25.20 -11.00 -1.67
N PHE A 83 23.96 -10.88 -2.15
CA PHE A 83 23.41 -9.57 -2.56
C PHE A 83 23.08 -8.66 -1.37
N ILE A 84 22.67 -9.21 -0.22
CA ILE A 84 22.53 -8.44 1.02
C ILE A 84 23.90 -7.94 1.47
N ALA A 85 24.92 -8.80 1.57
CA ALA A 85 26.29 -8.39 1.89
C ALA A 85 26.84 -7.32 0.93
N LEU A 86 26.64 -7.45 -0.39
CA LEU A 86 27.05 -6.47 -1.40
C LEU A 86 26.30 -5.13 -1.29
N SER A 87 25.11 -5.10 -0.67
CA SER A 87 24.38 -3.86 -0.39
C SER A 87 25.06 -2.99 0.68
N HIS A 88 25.92 -3.57 1.52
CA HIS A 88 26.74 -2.87 2.51
C HIS A 88 28.15 -2.51 2.00
N SER A 89 28.51 -2.87 0.76
CA SER A 89 29.84 -2.56 0.20
C SER A 89 29.88 -1.18 -0.45
N GLY A 90 30.53 -0.22 0.20
CA GLY A 90 30.71 1.14 -0.33
C GLY A 90 31.50 1.21 -1.64
N ALA A 91 32.37 0.24 -1.92
CA ALA A 91 33.09 0.16 -3.19
C ALA A 91 32.16 -0.28 -4.34
N MET A 92 31.32 -1.30 -4.11
CA MET A 92 30.32 -1.74 -5.09
C MET A 92 29.23 -0.68 -5.28
N GLN A 93 28.83 0.01 -4.21
CA GLN A 93 27.90 1.14 -4.28
C GLN A 93 28.42 2.20 -5.26
N ARG A 94 29.65 2.69 -5.09
CA ARG A 94 30.24 3.70 -6.00
C ARG A 94 30.31 3.24 -7.46
N PHE A 95 30.65 1.97 -7.69
CA PHE A 95 30.69 1.40 -9.04
C PHE A 95 29.29 1.34 -9.68
N VAL A 96 28.30 0.81 -8.97
CA VAL A 96 26.94 0.61 -9.50
C VAL A 96 26.17 1.93 -9.61
N THR A 97 26.36 2.89 -8.70
CA THR A 97 25.76 4.23 -8.83
C THR A 97 26.41 5.04 -9.95
N GLY A 98 27.71 4.86 -10.20
CA GLY A 98 28.43 5.48 -11.33
C GLY A 98 28.06 4.91 -12.71
N PHE A 99 27.51 3.69 -12.79
CA PHE A 99 27.26 3.01 -14.06
C PHE A 99 25.88 3.37 -14.68
N PRO A 100 25.80 4.04 -15.84
CA PRO A 100 24.53 4.53 -16.39
C PRO A 100 23.47 3.44 -16.69
N PRO A 101 23.81 2.23 -17.19
CA PRO A 101 22.84 1.15 -17.34
C PRO A 101 22.24 0.67 -16.00
N ALA A 102 23.04 0.64 -14.92
CA ALA A 102 22.52 0.32 -13.59
C ALA A 102 21.57 1.40 -13.07
N ARG A 103 21.90 2.69 -13.20
CA ARG A 103 20.97 3.80 -12.91
C ARG A 103 19.66 3.68 -13.71
N ARG A 104 19.75 3.36 -15.00
CA ARG A 104 18.58 3.13 -15.87
C ARG A 104 17.71 1.98 -15.36
N MET A 105 18.31 0.89 -14.86
CA MET A 105 17.54 -0.22 -14.31
C MET A 105 16.99 0.08 -12.90
N ALA A 106 17.70 0.87 -12.08
CA ALA A 106 17.21 1.34 -10.79
C ALA A 106 15.94 2.21 -10.92
N ARG A 107 15.87 3.07 -11.95
CA ARG A 107 14.66 3.85 -12.34
C ARG A 107 13.42 2.99 -12.66
N ARG A 108 13.54 1.66 -12.76
CA ARG A 108 12.38 0.76 -12.83
C ARG A 108 11.67 0.63 -11.48
N PHE A 109 12.41 0.69 -10.38
CA PHE A 109 12.00 0.40 -9.00
C PHE A 109 12.04 1.61 -8.07
N VAL A 110 12.68 2.69 -8.50
CA VAL A 110 12.82 3.99 -7.81
C VAL A 110 12.32 5.07 -8.75
N ALA A 111 11.57 6.05 -8.23
CA ALA A 111 10.92 7.07 -9.05
C ALA A 111 11.90 8.09 -9.64
N GLY A 112 12.98 8.35 -8.90
CA GLY A 112 14.03 9.30 -9.27
C GLY A 112 14.99 9.48 -8.11
N GLU A 113 15.99 10.33 -8.33
CA GLU A 113 16.86 10.82 -7.26
C GLU A 113 16.25 12.11 -6.65
N GLU A 114 15.57 12.92 -7.46
CA GLU A 114 14.96 14.18 -7.04
C GLU A 114 13.47 14.07 -6.65
N ARG A 115 13.02 14.99 -5.80
CA ARG A 115 11.61 15.09 -5.37
C ARG A 115 10.65 15.29 -6.54
N ASP A 116 11.00 16.14 -7.51
CA ASP A 116 10.14 16.44 -8.66
C ASP A 116 9.91 15.21 -9.57
N GLU A 117 10.91 14.33 -9.67
CA GLU A 117 10.76 13.05 -10.37
C GLU A 117 9.75 12.15 -9.64
N ALA A 118 9.81 12.11 -8.30
CA ALA A 118 8.82 11.40 -7.48
C ALA A 118 7.40 11.97 -7.65
N LEU A 119 7.23 13.30 -7.58
CA LEU A 119 5.94 13.97 -7.79
C LEU A 119 5.36 13.68 -9.18
N SER A 120 6.21 13.63 -10.21
CA SER A 120 5.82 13.27 -11.58
C SER A 120 5.32 11.81 -11.67
N VAL A 121 6.05 10.86 -11.07
CA VAL A 121 5.64 9.44 -11.00
C VAL A 121 4.33 9.28 -10.23
N ILE A 122 4.16 9.97 -9.10
CA ILE A 122 2.93 9.93 -8.30
C ILE A 122 1.73 10.46 -9.09
N ARG A 123 1.91 11.56 -9.83
CA ARG A 123 0.87 12.12 -10.71
C ARG A 123 0.40 11.10 -11.75
N ALA A 124 1.34 10.42 -12.41
CA ALA A 124 1.04 9.37 -13.39
C ALA A 124 0.35 8.13 -12.75
N LEU A 125 0.70 7.79 -11.51
CA LEU A 125 0.02 6.73 -10.75
C LEU A 125 -1.42 7.13 -10.40
N ASN A 126 -1.65 8.34 -9.90
CA ASN A 126 -2.98 8.83 -9.55
C ASN A 126 -3.90 8.93 -10.77
N GLN A 127 -3.39 9.37 -11.92
CA GLN A 127 -4.11 9.35 -13.20
C GLN A 127 -4.52 7.94 -13.65
N ALA A 128 -3.77 6.91 -13.23
CA ALA A 128 -4.09 5.49 -13.46
C ALA A 128 -4.97 4.86 -12.36
N GLY A 129 -5.56 5.66 -11.46
CA GLY A 129 -6.39 5.19 -10.35
C GLY A 129 -5.62 4.56 -9.19
N LEU A 130 -4.28 4.70 -9.15
CA LEU A 130 -3.42 4.16 -8.10
C LEU A 130 -3.12 5.23 -7.05
N LEU A 131 -3.24 4.87 -5.76
CA LEU A 131 -2.74 5.70 -4.66
C LEU A 131 -1.23 5.53 -4.51
N ALA A 132 -0.56 6.44 -3.79
CA ALA A 132 0.85 6.30 -3.45
C ALA A 132 1.15 6.35 -1.94
N THR A 133 2.30 5.81 -1.55
CA THR A 133 3.01 6.11 -0.30
C THR A 133 4.48 6.30 -0.66
N VAL A 134 5.04 7.44 -0.28
CA VAL A 134 6.36 7.87 -0.73
C VAL A 134 7.41 7.62 0.36
N ASP A 135 8.53 7.01 0.01
CA ASP A 135 9.66 6.71 0.91
C ASP A 135 10.87 7.51 0.44
N PHE A 136 11.40 8.39 1.30
CA PHE A 136 12.62 9.12 1.01
C PHE A 136 13.84 8.29 1.43
N LEU A 137 14.64 7.91 0.45
CA LEU A 137 15.91 7.20 0.61
C LEU A 137 17.02 8.22 0.89
N GLY A 138 17.00 8.79 2.08
CA GLY A 138 18.08 9.59 2.65
C GLY A 138 19.28 8.73 3.05
N GLU A 139 20.36 9.40 3.45
CA GLU A 139 21.59 8.75 3.90
C GLU A 139 21.43 8.09 5.28
N HIS A 140 22.41 7.28 5.68
CA HIS A 140 22.38 6.60 6.98
C HIS A 140 22.57 7.62 8.11
N VAL A 141 21.61 7.69 9.04
CA VAL A 141 21.56 8.73 10.07
C VAL A 141 22.19 8.26 11.37
N THR A 142 23.38 8.78 11.66
CA THR A 142 24.07 8.64 12.96
C THR A 142 24.15 9.95 13.74
N GLU A 143 23.64 11.05 13.18
CA GLU A 143 23.79 12.41 13.72
C GLU A 143 22.46 13.18 13.73
N ARG A 144 22.29 14.09 14.71
CA ARG A 144 21.05 14.87 14.85
C ARG A 144 20.75 15.74 13.63
N GLU A 145 21.77 16.31 13.01
CA GLU A 145 21.62 17.17 11.83
C GLU A 145 21.08 16.40 10.62
N ALA A 146 21.64 15.23 10.31
CA ALA A 146 21.15 14.36 9.23
C ALA A 146 19.71 13.89 9.47
N ALA A 147 19.35 13.56 10.72
CA ALA A 147 17.97 13.23 11.08
C ALA A 147 17.00 14.40 10.84
N ARG A 148 17.44 15.61 11.21
CA ARG A 148 16.66 16.84 11.05
C ARG A 148 16.51 17.23 9.58
N ALA A 149 17.54 17.03 8.77
CA ALA A 149 17.48 17.21 7.32
C ALA A 149 16.48 16.24 6.68
N ASN A 150 16.52 14.94 7.03
CA ASN A 150 15.54 13.95 6.57
C ASN A 150 14.11 14.32 7.00
N ALA A 151 13.92 14.81 8.22
CA ALA A 151 12.61 15.29 8.68
C ALA A 151 12.13 16.51 7.86
N GLY A 152 13.01 17.47 7.59
CA GLY A 152 12.75 18.63 6.73
C GLY A 152 12.35 18.25 5.30
N GLU A 153 12.95 17.18 4.75
CA GLU A 153 12.57 16.62 3.45
C GLU A 153 11.14 16.09 3.47
N TYR A 154 10.75 15.31 4.49
CA TYR A 154 9.38 14.83 4.64
C TYR A 154 8.36 15.97 4.82
N LEU A 155 8.69 17.01 5.59
CA LEU A 155 7.83 18.19 5.74
C LEU A 155 7.62 18.91 4.40
N THR A 156 8.69 19.08 3.62
CA THR A 156 8.61 19.71 2.29
C THR A 156 7.84 18.85 1.30
N LEU A 157 8.06 17.54 1.30
CA LEU A 157 7.32 16.58 0.49
C LEU A 157 5.82 16.59 0.81
N LEU A 158 5.41 16.64 2.09
CA LEU A 158 4.01 16.74 2.49
C LEU A 158 3.35 18.02 1.96
N ASP A 159 4.09 19.12 1.95
CA ASP A 159 3.64 20.41 1.39
C ASP A 159 3.48 20.34 -0.14
N GLU A 160 4.44 19.75 -0.86
CA GLU A 160 4.34 19.49 -2.30
C GLU A 160 3.13 18.61 -2.64
N LEU A 161 2.99 17.47 -1.97
CA LEU A 161 1.89 16.53 -2.19
C LEU A 161 0.52 17.19 -1.96
N ALA A 162 0.41 18.12 -1.01
CA ALA A 162 -0.79 18.92 -0.80
C ALA A 162 -1.03 19.93 -1.93
N ARG A 163 0.01 20.68 -2.33
CA ARG A 163 -0.11 21.76 -3.33
C ARG A 163 -0.48 21.26 -4.73
N HIS A 164 0.01 20.08 -5.10
CA HIS A 164 -0.28 19.43 -6.38
C HIS A 164 -1.49 18.47 -6.33
N ASP A 165 -2.24 18.44 -5.20
CA ASP A 165 -3.34 17.50 -4.88
C ASP A 165 -3.06 16.03 -5.22
N LEU A 166 -1.82 15.59 -4.94
CA LEU A 166 -1.38 14.23 -5.22
C LEU A 166 -1.87 13.27 -4.12
N GLN A 167 -2.53 12.19 -4.53
CA GLN A 167 -3.16 11.22 -3.64
C GLN A 167 -2.13 10.23 -3.08
N ALA A 168 -1.29 10.75 -2.20
CA ALA A 168 -0.18 10.04 -1.56
C ALA A 168 -0.12 10.28 -0.04
N GLY A 169 0.31 9.26 0.70
CA GLY A 169 0.88 9.43 2.04
C GLY A 169 2.41 9.30 2.00
N ILE A 170 3.05 9.22 3.15
CA ILE A 170 4.49 8.93 3.27
C ILE A 170 4.73 7.63 4.04
N SER A 171 5.81 6.93 3.73
CA SER A 171 6.41 5.88 4.55
C SER A 171 7.79 6.38 4.98
N LEU A 172 8.19 6.09 6.22
CA LEU A 172 9.49 6.48 6.76
C LEU A 172 10.01 5.41 7.73
N LYS A 173 11.28 5.52 8.13
CA LYS A 173 11.95 4.61 9.07
C LYS A 173 12.44 5.41 10.27
N LEU A 174 12.34 4.85 11.47
CA LEU A 174 12.67 5.59 12.69
C LEU A 174 14.19 5.75 12.84
N SER A 175 14.98 4.79 12.36
CA SER A 175 16.44 4.93 12.20
C SER A 175 16.81 6.24 11.50
N ALA A 176 16.17 6.53 10.37
CA ALA A 176 16.37 7.74 9.57
C ALA A 176 15.85 9.03 10.21
N MET A 177 15.02 8.94 11.26
CA MET A 177 14.47 10.08 12.03
C MET A 177 15.25 10.33 13.34
N GLY A 178 16.33 9.57 13.59
CA GLY A 178 17.23 9.77 14.72
C GLY A 178 17.06 8.76 15.86
N LEU A 179 16.38 7.62 15.65
CA LEU A 179 16.17 6.59 16.68
C LEU A 179 17.47 6.10 17.34
N HIS A 180 18.55 5.94 16.56
CA HIS A 180 19.86 5.53 17.09
C HIS A 180 20.64 6.66 17.77
N VAL A 181 20.16 7.90 17.67
CA VAL A 181 20.80 9.09 18.25
C VAL A 181 20.17 9.43 19.59
N ASP A 182 18.84 9.50 19.64
CA ASP A 182 18.05 9.70 20.85
C ASP A 182 16.56 9.43 20.55
N THR A 183 15.93 8.55 21.34
CA THR A 183 14.51 8.18 21.21
C THR A 183 13.58 9.38 21.41
N ALA A 184 13.92 10.33 22.29
CA ALA A 184 13.09 11.52 22.54
C ALA A 184 13.11 12.46 21.33
N PHE A 185 14.31 12.78 20.82
CA PHE A 185 14.50 13.54 19.58
C PHE A 185 13.85 12.88 18.35
N CYS A 186 13.91 11.55 18.25
CA CYS A 186 13.18 10.81 17.21
C CYS A 186 11.66 11.03 17.30
N LEU A 187 11.09 10.98 18.51
CA LEU A 187 9.68 11.26 18.76
C LEU A 187 9.30 12.71 18.42
N GLU A 188 10.17 13.68 18.71
CA GLU A 188 9.97 15.10 18.36
C GLU A 188 9.88 15.31 16.84
N ASN A 189 10.85 14.80 16.08
CA ASN A 189 10.82 14.84 14.62
C ASN A 189 9.56 14.16 14.07
N MET A 190 9.19 13.01 14.64
CA MET A 190 7.98 12.28 14.25
C MET A 190 6.68 13.05 14.54
N ARG A 191 6.56 13.69 15.70
CA ARG A 191 5.40 14.53 16.04
C ARG A 191 5.21 15.65 15.03
N GLU A 192 6.29 16.33 14.66
CA GLU A 192 6.24 17.42 13.68
C GLU A 192 5.78 16.94 12.29
N ILE A 193 6.33 15.81 11.82
CA ILE A 193 5.95 15.19 10.54
C ILE A 193 4.48 14.74 10.55
N VAL A 194 4.02 14.06 11.61
CA VAL A 194 2.64 13.57 11.69
C VAL A 194 1.64 14.73 11.83
N ALA A 195 1.98 15.77 12.60
CA ALA A 195 1.19 17.00 12.70
C ALA A 195 1.05 17.70 11.34
N ARG A 196 2.16 17.93 10.63
CA ARG A 196 2.12 18.50 9.28
C ARG A 196 1.33 17.63 8.31
N ALA A 197 1.49 16.31 8.38
CA ALA A 197 0.70 15.39 7.56
C ALA A 197 -0.79 15.54 7.83
N ARG A 198 -1.20 15.73 9.10
CA ARG A 198 -2.60 15.95 9.49
C ARG A 198 -3.17 17.23 8.89
N GLU A 199 -2.45 18.35 9.01
CA GLU A 199 -2.79 19.64 8.38
C GLU A 199 -2.99 19.49 6.87
N ARG A 200 -2.14 18.68 6.22
CA ARG A 200 -2.17 18.41 4.78
C ARG A 200 -3.10 17.25 4.38
N ARG A 201 -3.89 16.70 5.32
CA ARG A 201 -4.80 15.56 5.13
C ARG A 201 -4.12 14.34 4.51
N ARG A 202 -2.85 14.11 4.87
CA ARG A 202 -2.00 13.00 4.45
C ARG A 202 -1.75 12.03 5.61
N PHE A 203 -1.41 10.79 5.26
CA PHE A 203 -1.18 9.70 6.20
C PHE A 203 0.31 9.36 6.30
N VAL A 204 0.78 9.06 7.51
CA VAL A 204 2.17 8.63 7.80
C VAL A 204 2.21 7.16 8.16
N ARG A 205 3.03 6.38 7.46
CA ARG A 205 3.36 5.00 7.81
C ARG A 205 4.76 4.95 8.42
N ILE A 206 4.86 4.44 9.63
CA ILE A 206 6.13 4.01 10.22
C ILE A 206 6.43 2.63 9.64
N ASP A 207 7.49 2.49 8.86
CA ASP A 207 7.98 1.21 8.38
C ASP A 207 8.67 0.45 9.53
N MET A 208 8.45 -0.86 9.60
CA MET A 208 9.05 -1.73 10.61
C MET A 208 10.40 -2.25 10.12
N GLU A 209 11.42 -2.08 10.96
CA GLU A 209 12.82 -2.36 10.66
C GLU A 209 13.24 -3.75 11.19
N GLU A 210 14.50 -3.96 11.58
CA GLU A 210 14.99 -5.22 12.17
C GLU A 210 14.22 -5.60 13.45
N SER A 211 14.20 -6.90 13.79
CA SER A 211 13.53 -7.45 14.98
C SER A 211 13.88 -6.74 16.30
N ALA A 212 15.13 -6.29 16.43
CA ALA A 212 15.64 -5.54 17.58
C ALA A 212 15.00 -4.15 17.78
N LEU A 213 14.37 -3.58 16.75
CA LEU A 213 13.72 -2.27 16.80
C LEU A 213 12.19 -2.35 16.97
N VAL A 214 11.61 -3.56 16.99
CA VAL A 214 10.15 -3.74 17.01
C VAL A 214 9.50 -3.12 18.24
N ASP A 215 10.00 -3.39 19.45
CA ASP A 215 9.41 -2.86 20.69
C ASP A 215 9.42 -1.33 20.72
N THR A 216 10.59 -0.71 20.49
CA THR A 216 10.72 0.75 20.46
C THR A 216 9.87 1.39 19.36
N THR A 217 9.72 0.72 18.20
CA THR A 217 8.84 1.17 17.12
C THR A 217 7.36 1.14 17.53
N LEU A 218 6.92 0.07 18.21
CA LEU A 218 5.55 -0.05 18.71
C LEU A 218 5.25 0.94 19.85
N ASP A 219 6.21 1.23 20.71
CA ASP A 219 6.04 2.19 21.81
C ASP A 219 6.04 3.65 21.34
N LEU A 220 6.87 3.99 20.34
CA LEU A 220 6.78 5.29 19.66
C LEU A 220 5.47 5.42 18.87
N TYR A 221 5.02 4.34 18.22
CA TYR A 221 3.72 4.30 17.55
C TYR A 221 2.55 4.53 18.53
N ARG A 222 2.52 3.85 19.67
CA ARG A 222 1.53 4.05 20.74
C ARG A 222 1.51 5.48 21.25
N GLN A 223 2.67 6.10 21.45
CA GLN A 223 2.77 7.50 21.87
C GLN A 223 2.15 8.44 20.83
N LEU A 224 2.54 8.31 19.56
CA LEU A 224 1.96 9.11 18.47
C LEU A 224 0.44 8.88 18.33
N ARG A 225 -0.05 7.65 18.53
CA ARG A 225 -1.49 7.32 18.46
C ARG A 225 -2.35 7.91 19.57
N ARG A 226 -1.77 8.41 20.66
CA ARG A 226 -2.47 9.21 21.68
C ARG A 226 -2.74 10.65 21.23
N GLU A 227 -1.99 11.13 20.23
CA GLU A 227 -2.01 12.53 19.76
C GLU A 227 -2.56 12.67 18.33
N PHE A 228 -2.49 11.59 17.53
CA PHE A 228 -2.76 11.58 16.08
C PHE A 228 -3.47 10.29 15.62
N ASP A 229 -4.43 10.45 14.71
CA ASP A 229 -5.19 9.38 14.05
C ASP A 229 -4.65 9.05 12.64
N ASN A 230 -3.91 9.98 12.02
CA ASN A 230 -3.35 9.89 10.67
C ASN A 230 -2.00 9.16 10.59
N VAL A 231 -1.69 8.30 11.57
CA VAL A 231 -0.47 7.49 11.64
C VAL A 231 -0.76 6.00 11.82
N GLY A 232 0.04 5.16 11.15
CA GLY A 232 -0.01 3.71 11.22
C GLY A 232 1.39 3.11 11.24
N THR A 233 1.51 1.83 11.60
CA THR A 233 2.78 1.10 11.61
C THR A 233 2.75 -0.12 10.68
N VAL A 234 3.85 -0.87 10.61
CA VAL A 234 4.00 -2.12 9.85
C VAL A 234 4.16 -3.29 10.83
N LEU A 235 3.65 -4.47 10.49
CA LEU A 235 3.97 -5.72 11.18
C LEU A 235 4.40 -6.81 10.19
N GLN A 236 5.31 -7.68 10.62
CA GLN A 236 6.08 -8.58 9.75
C GLN A 236 5.73 -10.05 10.03
N ALA A 237 4.91 -10.67 9.18
CA ALA A 237 4.31 -11.98 9.40
C ALA A 237 5.29 -13.17 9.59
N TYR A 238 6.57 -13.01 9.22
CA TYR A 238 7.59 -14.01 9.52
C TYR A 238 7.99 -14.10 11.00
N LEU A 239 7.78 -13.08 11.85
CA LEU A 239 8.19 -13.12 13.26
C LEU A 239 7.17 -13.86 14.11
N PHE A 240 7.62 -14.71 15.02
CA PHE A 240 6.72 -15.46 15.92
C PHE A 240 5.89 -14.54 16.83
N ARG A 241 6.43 -13.37 17.21
CA ARG A 241 5.77 -12.38 18.07
C ARG A 241 4.58 -11.66 17.42
N THR A 242 4.56 -11.54 16.09
CA THR A 242 3.68 -10.62 15.37
C THR A 242 2.18 -10.86 15.61
N ARG A 243 1.76 -12.11 15.84
CA ARG A 243 0.36 -12.42 16.18
C ARG A 243 -0.08 -11.80 17.50
N ASN A 244 0.80 -11.79 18.50
CA ASN A 244 0.51 -11.21 19.82
C ASN A 244 0.58 -9.68 19.75
N ASP A 245 1.57 -9.13 19.06
CA ASP A 245 1.68 -7.67 18.81
C ASP A 245 0.42 -7.15 18.10
N LEU A 246 -0.06 -7.87 17.07
CA LEU A 246 -1.26 -7.51 16.33
C LEU A 246 -2.52 -7.56 17.19
N ALA A 247 -2.69 -8.62 17.98
CA ALA A 247 -3.82 -8.77 18.88
C ALA A 247 -3.88 -7.63 19.92
N ALA A 248 -2.73 -7.28 20.52
CA ALA A 248 -2.62 -6.16 21.45
C ALA A 248 -3.01 -4.82 20.80
N LEU A 249 -2.48 -4.50 19.61
CA LEU A 249 -2.82 -3.25 18.91
C LEU A 249 -4.30 -3.17 18.47
N ILE A 250 -4.93 -4.32 18.22
CA ILE A 250 -6.39 -4.40 17.95
C ILE A 250 -7.16 -4.13 19.25
N GLU A 251 -6.78 -4.77 20.36
CA GLU A 251 -7.41 -4.60 21.68
C GLU A 251 -7.28 -3.15 22.18
N GLU A 252 -6.11 -2.54 22.02
CA GLU A 252 -5.82 -1.12 22.27
C GLU A 252 -6.63 -0.16 21.38
N GLY A 253 -7.32 -0.65 20.33
CA GLY A 253 -8.14 0.18 19.43
C GLY A 253 -7.32 1.07 18.47
N ILE A 254 -6.03 0.77 18.30
CA ILE A 254 -5.11 1.61 17.51
C ILE A 254 -4.58 0.92 16.24
N ALA A 255 -5.02 -0.30 15.91
CA ALA A 255 -4.50 -1.07 14.77
C ALA A 255 -4.78 -0.45 13.38
N ASP A 256 -4.01 0.55 12.96
CA ASP A 256 -3.82 0.84 11.53
C ASP A 256 -2.48 0.24 11.10
N ILE A 257 -2.55 -0.94 10.46
CA ILE A 257 -1.40 -1.84 10.25
C ILE A 257 -1.23 -2.18 8.77
N ARG A 258 -0.01 -1.98 8.26
CA ARG A 258 0.43 -2.62 7.02
C ARG A 258 1.05 -3.98 7.38
N LEU A 259 0.41 -5.08 6.99
CA LEU A 259 0.96 -6.42 7.12
C LEU A 259 1.87 -6.73 5.91
N VAL A 260 3.09 -7.16 6.19
CA VAL A 260 4.09 -7.56 5.19
C VAL A 260 4.67 -8.93 5.54
N LYS A 261 5.40 -9.55 4.59
CA LYS A 261 6.16 -10.78 4.86
C LYS A 261 7.21 -10.59 5.97
N GLY A 262 7.97 -9.49 5.91
CA GLY A 262 9.28 -9.34 6.54
C GLY A 262 10.39 -9.31 5.48
N ALA A 263 11.40 -8.46 5.68
CA ALA A 263 12.43 -8.16 4.68
C ALA A 263 13.87 -8.38 5.16
N TYR A 264 14.10 -8.46 6.47
CA TYR A 264 15.41 -8.62 7.09
C TYR A 264 15.81 -10.10 7.17
N ASP A 265 17.05 -10.36 7.61
CA ASP A 265 17.61 -11.71 7.68
C ASP A 265 17.64 -12.22 9.13
N GLU A 266 16.45 -12.54 9.63
CA GLU A 266 16.23 -12.88 11.04
C GLU A 266 16.49 -14.38 11.31
N PRO A 267 17.08 -14.75 12.46
CA PRO A 267 17.40 -16.13 12.78
C PRO A 267 16.13 -16.98 12.99
N ALA A 268 16.26 -18.29 12.71
CA ALA A 268 15.17 -19.26 12.84
C ALA A 268 14.61 -19.42 14.28
N SER A 269 15.31 -18.90 15.29
CA SER A 269 14.86 -18.84 16.68
C SER A 269 13.73 -17.84 16.93
N ILE A 270 13.55 -16.83 16.05
CA ILE A 270 12.51 -15.80 16.19
C ILE A 270 11.61 -15.65 14.96
N ALA A 271 12.01 -16.24 13.82
CA ALA A 271 11.33 -16.06 12.54
C ALA A 271 11.12 -17.36 11.74
N TRP A 272 9.92 -17.49 11.15
CA TRP A 272 9.56 -18.51 10.18
C TRP A 272 10.43 -18.41 8.93
N GLN A 273 11.12 -19.51 8.59
CA GLN A 273 11.96 -19.61 7.39
C GLN A 273 11.22 -20.26 6.21
N GLU A 274 10.23 -21.12 6.49
CA GLU A 274 9.46 -21.83 5.46
C GLU A 274 8.47 -20.88 4.77
N ARG A 275 8.63 -20.66 3.44
CA ARG A 275 7.78 -19.74 2.66
C ARG A 275 6.28 -19.98 2.88
N ARG A 276 5.85 -21.25 2.91
CA ARG A 276 4.44 -21.63 3.07
C ARG A 276 3.88 -21.17 4.41
N LYS A 277 4.60 -21.40 5.52
CA LYS A 277 4.20 -20.91 6.85
C LYS A 277 4.07 -19.39 6.89
N ILE A 278 4.97 -18.66 6.24
CA ILE A 278 4.88 -17.19 6.18
C ILE A 278 3.69 -16.73 5.32
N GLN A 279 3.36 -17.45 4.24
CA GLN A 279 2.16 -17.18 3.42
C GLN A 279 0.87 -17.45 4.23
N GLU A 280 0.83 -18.55 4.99
CA GLU A 280 -0.29 -18.93 5.86
C GLU A 280 -0.47 -17.90 6.99
N GLU A 281 0.59 -17.58 7.74
CA GLU A 281 0.54 -16.61 8.83
C GLU A 281 0.15 -15.21 8.32
N LEU A 282 0.72 -14.74 7.20
CA LEU A 282 0.34 -13.44 6.63
C LEU A 282 -1.14 -13.40 6.22
N ALA A 283 -1.68 -14.49 5.66
CA ALA A 283 -3.09 -14.57 5.33
C ALA A 283 -3.99 -14.58 6.58
N ASP A 284 -3.59 -15.31 7.63
CA ASP A 284 -4.34 -15.40 8.88
C ASP A 284 -4.34 -14.09 9.68
N LEU A 285 -3.20 -13.39 9.75
CA LEU A 285 -3.11 -12.03 10.33
C LEU A 285 -4.00 -11.04 9.58
N CYS A 286 -4.12 -11.17 8.25
CA CYS A 286 -5.08 -10.36 7.47
C CYS A 286 -6.54 -10.68 7.82
N ARG A 287 -6.89 -11.97 8.03
CA ARG A 287 -8.25 -12.34 8.48
C ARG A 287 -8.53 -11.81 9.89
N MET A 288 -7.56 -11.84 10.79
CA MET A 288 -7.66 -11.25 12.13
C MET A 288 -8.02 -9.75 12.05
N MET A 289 -7.30 -8.98 11.24
CA MET A 289 -7.56 -7.56 10.99
C MET A 289 -8.92 -7.25 10.34
N LEU A 290 -9.44 -8.18 9.51
CA LEU A 290 -10.72 -8.01 8.81
C LEU A 290 -11.93 -8.56 9.60
N SER A 291 -11.68 -9.22 10.73
CA SER A 291 -12.72 -9.77 11.61
C SER A 291 -13.70 -8.69 12.09
N ALA A 292 -14.94 -9.10 12.40
CA ALA A 292 -15.95 -8.17 12.92
C ALA A 292 -15.50 -7.46 14.21
N ASP A 293 -14.78 -8.19 15.08
CA ASP A 293 -14.23 -7.72 16.34
C ASP A 293 -13.14 -6.65 16.16
N ALA A 294 -12.19 -6.89 15.24
CA ALA A 294 -11.15 -5.91 14.90
C ALA A 294 -11.74 -4.66 14.23
N ARG A 295 -12.71 -4.83 13.32
CA ARG A 295 -13.41 -3.72 12.66
C ARG A 295 -14.25 -2.89 13.64
N ALA A 296 -14.84 -3.51 14.67
CA ALA A 296 -15.54 -2.80 15.73
C ALA A 296 -14.60 -1.92 16.57
N ARG A 297 -13.31 -2.29 16.68
CA ARG A 297 -12.22 -1.48 17.26
C ARG A 297 -11.48 -0.63 16.22
N HIS A 298 -12.14 -0.31 15.09
CA HIS A 298 -11.64 0.55 14.03
C HIS A 298 -10.31 0.10 13.38
N ALA A 299 -9.99 -1.20 13.40
CA ALA A 299 -8.79 -1.71 12.75
C ALA A 299 -8.81 -1.48 11.23
N ARG A 300 -7.65 -1.09 10.67
CA ARG A 300 -7.46 -0.73 9.25
C ARG A 300 -6.31 -1.54 8.65
N LEU A 301 -6.62 -2.37 7.66
CA LEU A 301 -5.64 -3.25 7.00
C LEU A 301 -5.07 -2.63 5.72
N ALA A 302 -3.73 -2.65 5.63
CA ALA A 302 -3.01 -2.59 4.36
C ALA A 302 -2.21 -3.89 4.14
N LEU A 303 -2.46 -4.62 3.05
CA LEU A 303 -1.68 -5.84 2.71
C LEU A 303 -0.53 -5.49 1.77
N GLY A 304 0.69 -5.40 2.32
CA GLY A 304 1.92 -5.16 1.56
C GLY A 304 2.55 -6.45 1.03
N SER A 305 1.96 -7.04 -0.03
CA SER A 305 2.44 -8.29 -0.62
C SER A 305 2.16 -8.39 -2.12
N HIS A 306 3.16 -8.84 -2.90
CA HIS A 306 2.98 -9.20 -4.33
C HIS A 306 2.65 -10.69 -4.55
N ASP A 307 2.39 -11.43 -3.49
CA ASP A 307 2.13 -12.88 -3.51
C ASP A 307 0.64 -13.16 -3.81
N ASP A 308 0.37 -13.77 -4.95
CA ASP A 308 -0.99 -14.03 -5.43
C ASP A 308 -1.73 -15.10 -4.64
N VAL A 309 -1.03 -16.03 -3.98
CA VAL A 309 -1.70 -16.96 -3.06
C VAL A 309 -2.27 -16.17 -1.89
N VAL A 310 -1.47 -15.25 -1.33
CA VAL A 310 -1.87 -14.43 -0.17
C VAL A 310 -2.96 -13.44 -0.54
N TYR A 311 -2.74 -12.54 -1.52
CA TYR A 311 -3.74 -11.48 -1.77
C TYR A 311 -5.06 -12.03 -2.31
N ASN A 312 -5.06 -13.08 -3.14
CA ASN A 312 -6.33 -13.66 -3.58
C ASN A 312 -7.08 -14.36 -2.43
N ALA A 313 -6.37 -14.97 -1.47
CA ALA A 313 -7.02 -15.53 -0.28
C ALA A 313 -7.66 -14.45 0.60
N VAL A 314 -7.03 -13.27 0.73
CA VAL A 314 -7.57 -12.13 1.48
C VAL A 314 -8.74 -11.46 0.74
N ILE A 315 -8.64 -11.24 -0.58
CA ILE A 315 -9.78 -10.77 -1.41
C ILE A 315 -10.97 -11.73 -1.27
N ALA A 316 -10.74 -13.04 -1.41
CA ALA A 316 -11.80 -14.03 -1.32
C ALA A 316 -12.44 -14.08 0.08
N HIS A 317 -11.69 -13.83 1.15
CA HIS A 317 -12.25 -13.67 2.49
C HIS A 317 -13.09 -12.39 2.60
N ALA A 318 -12.55 -11.23 2.22
CA ALA A 318 -13.26 -9.96 2.26
C ALA A 318 -14.60 -9.99 1.49
N LEU A 319 -14.63 -10.67 0.33
CA LEU A 319 -15.85 -10.88 -0.45
C LEU A 319 -16.88 -11.78 0.27
N ARG A 320 -16.44 -12.84 0.97
CA ARG A 320 -17.35 -13.71 1.75
C ARG A 320 -17.94 -12.98 2.97
N GLU A 321 -17.15 -12.14 3.62
CA GLU A 321 -17.58 -11.31 4.76
C GLU A 321 -18.37 -10.05 4.32
N GLY A 322 -18.59 -9.84 3.02
CA GLY A 322 -19.34 -8.69 2.49
C GLY A 322 -18.66 -7.33 2.71
N LEU A 323 -17.32 -7.31 2.84
CA LEU A 323 -16.59 -6.07 3.12
C LEU A 323 -16.52 -5.15 1.89
N ALA A 324 -16.59 -3.85 2.14
CA ALA A 324 -16.45 -2.85 1.08
C ALA A 324 -15.02 -2.87 0.50
N PRO A 325 -14.83 -2.78 -0.84
CA PRO A 325 -13.51 -2.84 -1.47
C PRO A 325 -12.51 -1.73 -1.07
N ASP A 326 -12.98 -0.69 -0.38
CA ASP A 326 -12.21 0.44 0.13
C ASP A 326 -12.00 0.42 1.66
N SER A 327 -12.56 -0.55 2.39
CA SER A 327 -12.39 -0.69 3.85
C SER A 327 -11.00 -1.22 4.24
N TRP A 328 -10.21 -1.64 3.26
CA TRP A 328 -8.83 -2.11 3.36
C TRP A 328 -8.13 -1.84 2.02
N GLU A 329 -6.81 -2.02 1.95
CA GLU A 329 -6.07 -1.80 0.69
C GLU A 329 -4.93 -2.79 0.44
N LEU A 330 -4.66 -3.05 -0.83
CA LEU A 330 -3.49 -3.77 -1.31
C LEU A 330 -2.34 -2.77 -1.54
N GLN A 331 -1.12 -3.15 -1.16
CA GLN A 331 0.07 -2.32 -1.37
C GLN A 331 1.17 -3.06 -2.12
N PHE A 332 1.58 -2.53 -3.27
CA PHE A 332 2.66 -3.08 -4.10
C PHE A 332 3.82 -2.09 -4.20
N LEU A 333 5.06 -2.57 -4.20
CA LEU A 333 6.23 -1.76 -4.57
C LEU A 333 6.14 -1.23 -6.01
N TYR A 334 6.63 -0.01 -6.22
CA TYR A 334 6.86 0.58 -7.54
C TYR A 334 7.75 -0.35 -8.40
N GLY A 335 7.48 -0.41 -9.71
CA GLY A 335 8.20 -1.32 -10.61
C GLY A 335 7.70 -2.77 -10.66
N ILE A 336 7.07 -3.28 -9.60
CA ILE A 336 6.79 -4.72 -9.43
C ILE A 336 5.36 -5.10 -9.85
N ARG A 337 5.23 -6.06 -10.77
CA ARG A 337 3.94 -6.56 -11.31
C ARG A 337 2.97 -5.45 -11.80
N ARG A 338 3.46 -4.43 -12.52
CA ARG A 338 2.65 -3.28 -13.01
C ARG A 338 1.32 -3.66 -13.71
N ASN A 339 1.30 -4.74 -14.49
CA ASN A 339 0.06 -5.21 -15.15
C ASN A 339 -0.97 -5.74 -14.14
N GLU A 340 -0.51 -6.38 -13.06
CA GLU A 340 -1.37 -6.89 -11.98
C GLU A 340 -1.93 -5.75 -11.13
N GLN A 341 -1.13 -4.71 -10.87
CA GLN A 341 -1.60 -3.48 -10.21
C GLN A 341 -2.80 -2.88 -10.96
N ARG A 342 -2.70 -2.75 -12.28
CA ARG A 342 -3.79 -2.29 -13.16
C ARG A 342 -4.99 -3.24 -13.15
N ARG A 343 -4.75 -4.56 -13.22
CA ARG A 343 -5.81 -5.58 -13.18
C ARG A 343 -6.62 -5.51 -11.89
N LEU A 344 -5.94 -5.31 -10.75
CA LEU A 344 -6.58 -5.23 -9.44
C LEU A 344 -7.38 -3.93 -9.26
N VAL A 345 -6.87 -2.78 -9.72
CA VAL A 345 -7.64 -1.51 -9.75
C VAL A 345 -8.86 -1.63 -10.66
N ALA A 346 -8.72 -2.21 -11.86
CA ALA A 346 -9.84 -2.45 -12.76
C ALA A 346 -10.89 -3.43 -12.18
N ALA A 347 -10.49 -4.30 -11.25
CA ALA A 347 -11.36 -5.16 -10.45
C ALA A 347 -11.89 -4.48 -9.16
N GLY A 348 -11.79 -3.15 -9.05
CA GLY A 348 -12.31 -2.36 -7.95
C GLY A 348 -11.51 -2.43 -6.64
N GLN A 349 -10.32 -3.04 -6.64
CA GLN A 349 -9.49 -3.13 -5.43
C GLN A 349 -8.77 -1.80 -5.16
N ARG A 350 -8.85 -1.32 -3.92
CA ARG A 350 -8.07 -0.16 -3.47
C ARG A 350 -6.58 -0.54 -3.45
N MET A 351 -5.79 0.10 -4.32
CA MET A 351 -4.38 -0.22 -4.54
C MET A 351 -3.49 1.00 -4.27
N ARG A 352 -2.45 0.81 -3.46
CA ARG A 352 -1.42 1.82 -3.19
C ARG A 352 -0.05 1.34 -3.63
N ILE A 353 0.70 2.22 -4.28
CA ILE A 353 2.08 1.94 -4.69
C ILE A 353 3.07 2.55 -3.70
N TYR A 354 4.03 1.76 -3.23
CA TYR A 354 5.16 2.23 -2.45
C TYR A 354 6.23 2.78 -3.41
N VAL A 355 6.47 4.08 -3.35
CA VAL A 355 7.27 4.86 -4.31
C VAL A 355 8.50 5.40 -3.61
N PRO A 356 9.66 4.74 -3.74
CA PRO A 356 10.92 5.24 -3.19
C PRO A 356 11.55 6.26 -4.14
N TYR A 357 12.25 7.25 -3.59
CA TYR A 357 13.06 8.23 -4.31
C TYR A 357 14.23 8.72 -3.43
N GLY A 358 15.24 9.37 -4.00
CA GLY A 358 16.41 9.87 -3.27
C GLY A 358 17.73 9.26 -3.75
N HIS A 359 18.85 9.91 -3.40
CA HIS A 359 20.18 9.50 -3.85
C HIS A 359 20.66 8.16 -3.27
N SER A 360 20.22 7.77 -2.06
CA SER A 360 20.61 6.51 -1.41
C SER A 360 19.84 5.29 -1.93
N TRP A 361 19.56 5.24 -3.24
CA TRP A 361 18.77 4.19 -3.87
C TRP A 361 19.47 2.84 -3.96
N TYR A 362 20.81 2.79 -3.92
CA TYR A 362 21.58 1.56 -4.17
C TYR A 362 21.28 0.42 -3.17
N PRO A 363 21.33 0.62 -1.83
CA PRO A 363 21.02 -0.46 -0.88
C PRO A 363 19.57 -0.95 -1.00
N TYR A 364 18.63 -0.04 -1.26
CA TYR A 364 17.24 -0.40 -1.54
C TYR A 364 17.13 -1.28 -2.80
N PHE A 365 17.75 -0.85 -3.90
CA PHE A 365 17.75 -1.55 -5.18
C PHE A 365 18.37 -2.94 -5.11
N MET A 366 19.50 -3.11 -4.41
CA MET A 366 20.13 -4.43 -4.21
C MET A 366 19.21 -5.42 -3.48
N ARG A 367 18.45 -4.96 -2.47
CA ARG A 367 17.41 -5.77 -1.81
C ARG A 367 16.29 -6.19 -2.78
N ARG A 368 15.89 -5.33 -3.72
CA ARG A 368 14.88 -5.65 -4.75
C ARG A 368 15.39 -6.63 -5.82
N LEU A 369 16.70 -6.66 -6.09
CA LEU A 369 17.32 -7.70 -6.93
C LEU A 369 17.33 -9.06 -6.23
N ALA A 370 17.72 -9.09 -4.95
CA ALA A 370 17.80 -10.31 -4.14
C ALA A 370 16.45 -11.04 -3.98
N GLU A 371 15.32 -10.33 -4.05
CA GLU A 371 13.98 -10.89 -3.86
C GLU A 371 13.50 -11.81 -5.00
N ARG A 372 14.00 -11.68 -6.23
CA ARG A 372 13.59 -12.53 -7.36
C ARG A 372 14.75 -12.85 -8.31
N PRO A 373 15.05 -14.15 -8.58
CA PRO A 373 16.07 -14.56 -9.55
C PRO A 373 15.89 -13.98 -10.96
N ALA A 374 14.66 -13.68 -11.37
CA ALA A 374 14.40 -13.00 -12.63
C ALA A 374 14.97 -11.57 -12.66
N ASN A 375 14.82 -10.79 -11.57
CA ASN A 375 15.41 -9.44 -11.47
C ASN A 375 16.94 -9.50 -11.56
N LEU A 376 17.54 -10.51 -10.94
CA LEU A 376 18.98 -10.79 -11.03
C LEU A 376 19.42 -11.13 -12.46
N LEU A 377 18.69 -11.99 -13.18
CA LEU A 377 19.02 -12.33 -14.57
C LEU A 377 18.94 -11.10 -15.49
N PHE A 378 17.96 -10.21 -15.28
CA PHE A 378 17.90 -8.92 -15.98
C PHE A 378 19.08 -8.00 -15.62
N PHE A 379 19.52 -7.96 -14.36
CA PHE A 379 20.70 -7.19 -13.96
C PHE A 379 21.97 -7.68 -14.63
N LEU A 380 22.21 -8.99 -14.61
CA LEU A 380 23.43 -9.58 -15.18
C LEU A 380 23.50 -9.35 -16.70
N ARG A 381 22.38 -9.43 -17.43
CA ARG A 381 22.33 -9.05 -18.85
C ARG A 381 22.67 -7.56 -19.05
N ALA A 382 22.10 -6.67 -18.25
CA ALA A 382 22.39 -5.24 -18.31
C ALA A 382 23.83 -4.85 -17.92
N LEU A 383 24.58 -5.75 -17.26
CA LEU A 383 26.01 -5.59 -16.94
C LEU A 383 26.95 -6.12 -18.04
N VAL A 384 26.54 -7.17 -18.76
CA VAL A 384 27.36 -7.82 -19.81
C VAL A 384 27.27 -7.09 -21.16
N GLY A 385 26.17 -6.36 -21.39
CA GLY A 385 25.81 -5.89 -22.73
C GLY A 385 24.92 -6.92 -23.45
N ASP A 386 24.24 -6.48 -24.51
CA ASP A 386 23.44 -7.36 -25.39
C ASP A 386 24.35 -8.30 -26.21
#